data_AF-A0A660ZWQ2-F1
#
_entry.id   AF-A0A660ZWQ2-F1
#
_cell.length_a   1.000
_cell.length_b   1.000
_cell.length_c   1.000
_cell.angle_alpha   90.00
_cell.angle_beta   90.00
_cell.angle_gamma   90.00
#
_symmetry.space_group_name_H-M   'P 1'
#
loop_
_entity.id
_entity.type
_entity.pdbx_description
1 polymer ?
#
loop_
_entity_poly.entity_id
_entity_poly.type
_entity_poly.pdbx_seq_one_letter_code
_entity_poly.pdbx_strand_id
1 'polypeptide(L)'
;MDDLAGEEVSKERLRVILETIAREKSVNDACEELGIERVRFHELRTKALQAGIEALTPKKPGRKRKVKSAEELRIEELERKVSDLKQEVYTQSMKEAIHIALDRLGTSSTGDGKGGSQWTR
;
A
#
# COMPACT_ATOMS: atom_id res chain seq x y z
N MET A 1 -16.00 -4.97 -26.36
CA MET A 1 -15.35 -3.96 -25.48
C MET A 1 -15.42 -4.38 -24.01
N ASP A 2 -15.98 -5.56 -23.73
CA ASP A 2 -16.42 -5.98 -22.40
C ASP A 2 -15.25 -6.27 -21.46
N ASP A 3 -14.12 -6.72 -22.01
CA ASP A 3 -12.90 -7.03 -21.25
C ASP A 3 -12.10 -5.79 -20.80
N LEU A 4 -12.43 -4.59 -21.31
CA LEU A 4 -11.75 -3.35 -20.92
C LEU A 4 -12.39 -2.76 -19.66
N ALA A 5 -11.57 -2.27 -18.73
CA ALA A 5 -12.05 -1.50 -17.59
C ALA A 5 -12.43 -0.07 -18.01
N GLY A 6 -13.49 0.48 -17.43
CA GLY A 6 -13.93 1.86 -17.67
C GLY A 6 -15.45 2.02 -17.60
N GLU A 7 -15.90 3.27 -17.56
CA GLU A 7 -17.31 3.63 -17.62
C GLU A 7 -17.91 3.29 -19.00
N GLU A 8 -19.17 2.84 -19.03
CA GLU A 8 -19.83 2.38 -20.25
C GLU A 8 -19.88 3.47 -21.34
N VAL A 9 -20.08 4.72 -20.94
CA VAL A 9 -20.05 5.89 -21.83
C VAL A 9 -18.68 6.05 -22.52
N SER A 10 -17.59 5.71 -21.81
CA SER A 10 -16.24 5.79 -22.37
C SER A 10 -15.97 4.65 -23.35
N LYS A 11 -16.48 3.45 -23.05
CA LYS A 11 -16.40 2.28 -23.94
C LYS A 11 -17.18 2.51 -25.24
N GLU A 12 -18.39 3.07 -25.14
CA GLU A 12 -19.22 3.42 -26.29
C GLU A 12 -18.50 4.41 -27.22
N ARG A 13 -18.00 5.52 -26.66
CA ARG A 13 -17.23 6.51 -27.43
C ARG A 13 -16.03 5.90 -28.12
N LEU A 14 -15.30 5.02 -27.45
CA LEU A 14 -14.16 4.32 -28.04
C LEU A 14 -14.59 3.40 -29.19
N ARG A 15 -15.67 2.64 -29.02
CA ARG A 15 -16.23 1.77 -30.07
C ARG A 15 -16.57 2.58 -31.32
N VAL A 16 -17.38 3.63 -31.18
CA VAL A 16 -17.78 4.49 -32.29
C VAL A 16 -16.57 5.12 -32.98
N ILE A 17 -15.57 5.59 -32.22
CA ILE A 17 -14.33 6.12 -32.80
C ILE A 17 -13.63 5.07 -33.69
N LEU A 18 -13.51 3.82 -33.22
CA LEU A 18 -12.87 2.75 -33.97
C LEU A 18 -13.64 2.38 -35.24
N GLU A 19 -14.97 2.34 -35.20
CA GLU A 19 -15.81 2.10 -36.38
C GLU A 19 -15.63 3.20 -37.44
N THR A 20 -15.46 4.46 -37.03
CA THR A 20 -15.14 5.54 -37.99
C THR A 20 -13.74 5.42 -38.59
N ILE A 21 -12.77 4.87 -37.85
CA ILE A 21 -11.41 4.60 -38.36
C ILE A 21 -11.44 3.43 -39.34
N ALA A 22 -12.23 2.40 -39.03
CA ALA A 22 -12.47 1.23 -39.89
C ALA A 22 -13.30 1.56 -41.15
N ARG A 23 -13.84 2.79 -41.25
CA ARG A 23 -14.76 3.24 -42.31
C ARG A 23 -16.09 2.46 -42.35
N GLU A 24 -16.45 1.82 -41.24
CA GLU A 24 -17.74 1.14 -41.07
C GLU A 24 -18.85 2.13 -40.70
N LYS A 25 -18.47 3.30 -40.15
CA LYS A 25 -19.39 4.36 -39.75
C LYS A 25 -18.89 5.72 -40.25
N SER A 26 -19.80 6.58 -40.73
CA SER A 26 -19.42 7.94 -41.12
C SER A 26 -19.24 8.83 -39.89
N VAL A 27 -18.51 9.94 -40.05
CA VAL A 27 -18.33 10.91 -38.96
C VAL A 27 -19.66 11.57 -38.57
N ASN A 28 -20.60 11.73 -39.51
CA ASN A 28 -21.91 12.31 -39.21
C ASN A 28 -22.74 11.37 -38.33
N ASP A 29 -22.86 10.11 -38.73
CA ASP A 29 -23.63 9.11 -37.98
C ASP A 29 -23.06 8.92 -36.58
N ALA A 30 -21.73 8.92 -36.46
CA ALA A 30 -21.03 8.87 -35.17
C ALA A 30 -21.33 10.09 -34.28
N CYS A 31 -21.45 11.30 -34.86
CA CYS A 31 -21.79 12.50 -34.10
C CYS A 31 -23.25 12.48 -33.62
N GLU A 32 -24.17 12.02 -34.47
CA GLU A 32 -25.59 11.86 -34.13
C GLU A 32 -25.79 10.83 -33.01
N GLU A 33 -25.16 9.67 -33.12
CA GLU A 33 -25.25 8.59 -32.12
C GLU A 33 -24.67 9.00 -30.76
N LEU A 34 -23.55 9.71 -30.76
CA LEU A 34 -22.92 10.18 -29.52
C LEU A 34 -23.56 11.46 -28.96
N GLY A 35 -24.45 12.10 -29.71
CA GLY A 35 -25.07 13.38 -29.34
C GLY A 35 -24.06 14.51 -29.17
N ILE A 36 -23.01 14.55 -30.01
CA ILE A 36 -21.94 15.56 -29.93
C ILE A 36 -21.68 16.23 -31.27
N GLU A 37 -21.16 17.45 -31.22
CA GLU A 37 -20.74 18.16 -32.43
C GLU A 37 -19.50 17.53 -33.08
N ARG A 38 -19.38 17.72 -34.39
CA ARG A 38 -18.26 17.24 -35.20
C ARG A 38 -16.89 17.70 -34.68
N VAL A 39 -16.79 18.94 -34.22
CA VAL A 39 -15.53 19.46 -33.63
C VAL A 39 -15.14 18.63 -32.41
N ARG A 40 -16.10 18.38 -31.51
CA ARG A 40 -15.89 17.57 -30.30
C ARG A 40 -15.52 16.12 -30.64
N PHE A 41 -16.14 15.53 -31.66
CA PHE A 41 -15.80 14.19 -32.13
C PHE A 41 -14.34 14.12 -32.61
N HIS A 42 -13.90 15.08 -33.43
CA HIS A 42 -12.52 15.13 -33.92
C HIS A 42 -11.50 15.32 -32.80
N GLU A 43 -11.81 16.12 -31.78
CA GLU A 43 -10.97 16.25 -30.58
C GLU A 43 -10.84 14.92 -29.84
N LEU A 44 -11.96 14.24 -29.58
CA LEU A 44 -11.98 12.95 -28.87
C LEU A 44 -11.18 11.90 -29.63
N ARG A 45 -11.39 11.81 -30.95
CA ARG A 45 -10.64 10.89 -31.81
C ARG A 45 -9.15 11.15 -31.76
N THR A 46 -8.74 12.42 -31.88
CA THR A 46 -7.32 12.80 -31.82
C THR A 46 -6.70 12.41 -30.48
N LYS A 47 -7.38 12.71 -29.36
CA LYS A 47 -6.93 12.35 -28.02
C LYS A 47 -6.80 10.84 -27.83
N ALA A 48 -7.79 10.06 -28.29
CA ALA A 48 -7.77 8.61 -28.19
C ALA A 48 -6.60 7.99 -28.96
N LEU A 49 -6.36 8.47 -30.19
CA LEU A 49 -5.24 7.99 -31.02
C LEU A 49 -3.88 8.38 -30.43
N GLN A 50 -3.75 9.62 -29.93
CA GLN A 50 -2.54 10.09 -29.29
C GLN A 50 -2.20 9.27 -28.03
N ALA A 51 -3.20 9.00 -27.19
CA ALA A 51 -3.04 8.14 -26.02
C ALA A 51 -2.64 6.70 -26.42
N GLY A 52 -3.21 6.17 -27.50
CA GLY A 52 -2.82 4.87 -28.06
C GLY A 52 -1.34 4.83 -28.48
N ILE A 53 -0.86 5.86 -29.17
CA ILE A 53 0.56 5.99 -29.54
C ILE A 53 1.45 6.03 -28.29
N GLU A 54 1.10 6.83 -27.29
CA GLU A 54 1.86 6.95 -26.04
C GLU A 54 1.90 5.63 -25.26
N ALA A 55 0.78 4.90 -25.23
CA ALA A 55 0.70 3.59 -24.58
C ALA A 55 1.54 2.52 -25.30
N LEU A 56 1.59 2.57 -26.63
CA LEU A 56 2.34 1.63 -27.47
C LEU A 56 3.81 2.02 -27.64
N THR A 57 4.21 3.24 -27.26
CA THR A 57 5.59 3.69 -27.38
C THR A 57 6.50 2.87 -26.45
N PRO A 58 7.55 2.21 -26.98
CA PRO A 58 8.48 1.44 -26.17
C PRO A 58 9.12 2.31 -25.08
N LYS A 59 8.87 1.97 -23.81
CA LYS A 59 9.53 2.63 -22.69
C LYS A 59 10.89 1.97 -22.49
N LYS A 60 11.93 2.77 -22.22
CA LYS A 60 13.22 2.24 -21.78
C LYS A 60 12.96 1.31 -20.58
N PRO A 61 13.50 0.08 -20.57
CA PRO A 61 13.31 -0.83 -19.45
C PRO A 61 13.69 -0.11 -18.15
N GLY A 62 12.80 -0.17 -17.16
CA GLY A 62 13.01 0.48 -15.87
C GLY A 62 14.34 0.06 -15.27
N ARG A 63 14.99 0.97 -14.52
CA ARG A 63 16.24 0.68 -13.82
C ARG A 63 16.04 -0.58 -12.96
N LYS A 64 16.86 -1.62 -13.18
CA LYS A 64 16.84 -2.82 -12.33
C LYS A 64 16.90 -2.39 -10.86
N ARG A 65 16.01 -2.94 -10.03
CA ARG A 65 16.00 -2.68 -8.59
C ARG A 65 17.42 -2.93 -8.06
N LYS A 66 18.01 -1.93 -7.39
CA LYS A 66 19.34 -2.11 -6.78
C LYS A 66 19.22 -3.27 -5.78
N VAL A 67 19.94 -4.35 -6.03
CA VAL A 67 20.15 -5.39 -5.03
C VAL A 67 20.93 -4.73 -3.91
N LYS A 68 20.45 -4.85 -2.66
CA LYS A 68 21.14 -4.27 -1.50
C LYS A 68 22.56 -4.83 -1.44
N SER A 69 23.56 -3.98 -1.21
CA SER A 69 24.94 -4.46 -1.03
C SER A 69 25.05 -5.32 0.23
N ALA A 70 26.10 -6.14 0.34
CA ALA A 70 26.37 -6.89 1.56
C ALA A 70 26.55 -5.97 2.78
N GLU A 71 27.10 -4.77 2.56
CA GLU A 71 27.23 -3.73 3.59
C GLU A 71 25.87 -3.18 4.02
N GLU A 72 24.96 -2.90 3.09
CA GLU A 72 23.60 -2.42 3.39
C GLU A 72 22.79 -3.47 4.17
N LEU A 73 22.95 -4.76 3.83
CA LEU A 73 22.34 -5.85 4.59
C LEU A 73 22.94 -5.97 5.99
N ARG A 74 24.25 -5.74 6.13
CA ARG A 74 24.92 -5.77 7.42
C ARG A 74 24.53 -4.59 8.31
N ILE A 75 24.40 -3.40 7.75
CA ILE A 75 23.90 -2.22 8.46
C ILE A 75 22.51 -2.50 9.01
N GLU A 76 21.60 -3.02 8.19
CA GLU A 76 20.23 -3.34 8.61
C GLU A 76 20.18 -4.43 9.71
N GLU A 77 21.05 -5.44 9.63
CA GLU A 77 21.19 -6.45 10.68
C GLU A 77 21.70 -5.84 12.00
N LEU A 78 22.69 -4.95 11.93
CA LEU A 78 23.24 -4.28 13.10
C LEU A 78 22.24 -3.30 13.72
N GLU A 79 21.48 -2.56 12.90
CA GLU A 79 20.43 -1.66 13.37
C GLU A 79 19.34 -2.40 14.13
N ARG A 80 18.91 -3.57 13.63
CA ARG A 80 17.99 -4.45 14.36
C ARG A 80 18.56 -4.87 15.70
N LYS A 81 19.80 -5.37 15.74
CA LYS A 81 20.45 -5.80 16.99
C LYS A 81 20.58 -4.65 17.99
N VAL A 82 20.92 -3.46 17.53
CA VAL A 82 21.00 -2.26 18.38
C VAL A 82 19.63 -1.91 18.95
N SER A 83 18.56 -2.00 18.15
CA SER A 83 17.19 -1.78 18.61
C SER A 83 16.80 -2.77 19.70
N ASP A 84 17.02 -4.07 19.46
CA ASP A 84 16.67 -5.14 20.40
C ASP A 84 17.41 -5.00 21.72
N LEU A 85 18.73 -4.77 21.68
CA LEU A 85 19.57 -4.58 22.86
C LEU A 85 19.17 -3.32 23.65
N LYS A 86 18.82 -2.23 22.96
CA LYS A 86 18.33 -1.01 23.63
C LYS A 86 17.03 -1.28 24.37
N GLN A 87 16.12 -2.04 23.76
CA GLN A 87 14.88 -2.43 24.42
C GLN A 87 15.15 -3.30 25.65
N GLU A 88 16.07 -4.26 25.56
CA GLU A 88 16.44 -5.10 26.70
C GLU A 88 17.01 -4.28 27.86
N VAL A 89 17.99 -3.40 27.60
CA VAL A 89 18.56 -2.50 28.62
C VAL A 89 17.47 -1.62 29.24
N TYR A 90 16.55 -1.09 28.43
CA TYR A 90 15.42 -0.32 28.92
C TYR A 90 14.52 -1.15 29.85
N THR A 91 14.19 -2.39 29.50
CA THR A 91 13.39 -3.25 30.38
C THR A 91 14.10 -3.59 31.70
N GLN A 92 15.43 -3.82 31.68
CA GLN A 92 16.18 -4.12 32.90
C GLN A 92 16.26 -2.90 33.82
N SER A 93 16.58 -1.73 33.27
CA SER A 93 16.59 -0.47 34.05
C SER A 93 15.22 -0.12 34.63
N MET A 94 14.12 -0.40 33.93
CA MET A 94 12.77 -0.25 34.49
C MET A 94 12.51 -1.22 35.65
N LYS A 95 12.90 -2.50 35.53
CA LYS A 95 12.73 -3.48 36.61
C LYS A 95 13.50 -3.06 37.86
N GLU A 96 14.73 -2.61 37.70
CA GLU A 96 15.55 -2.07 38.79
C GLU A 96 14.89 -0.86 39.45
N ALA A 97 14.42 0.10 38.65
CA ALA A 97 13.73 1.29 39.16
C ALA A 97 12.45 0.93 39.95
N ILE A 98 11.64 -0.02 39.46
CA ILE A 98 10.45 -0.51 40.15
C ILE A 98 10.83 -1.20 41.46
N HIS A 99 11.87 -2.03 41.46
CA HIS A 99 12.31 -2.75 42.65
C HIS A 99 12.80 -1.79 43.74
N ILE A 100 13.55 -0.75 43.38
CA ILE A 100 13.98 0.32 44.29
C ILE A 100 12.77 1.09 44.83
N ALA A 101 11.77 1.38 43.99
CA ALA A 101 10.56 2.08 44.42
C ALA A 101 9.70 1.23 45.38
N LEU A 102 9.53 -0.07 45.11
CA LEU A 102 8.78 -1.00 45.96
C LEU A 102 9.43 -1.19 47.33
N ASP A 103 10.76 -1.32 47.38
CA ASP A 103 11.52 -1.44 48.62
C ASP A 103 11.35 -0.18 49.50
N ARG A 104 11.41 1.02 48.89
CA ARG A 104 11.18 2.30 49.57
C ARG A 104 9.76 2.49 50.10
N LEU A 105 8.77 1.90 49.45
CA LEU A 105 7.37 1.97 49.87
C LEU A 105 7.02 0.95 50.97
N GLY A 106 7.97 0.10 51.39
CA GLY A 106 7.83 -0.75 52.57
C GLY A 106 6.76 -1.82 52.43
N THR A 107 6.38 -2.22 51.21
CA THR A 107 5.46 -3.35 51.01
C THR A 107 6.23 -4.66 51.14
N SER A 108 6.65 -4.99 52.36
CA SER A 108 6.87 -6.40 52.71
C SER A 108 5.52 -7.10 52.57
N SER A 109 5.50 -8.22 51.86
CA SER A 109 4.34 -9.09 51.84
C SER A 109 4.03 -9.52 53.27
N THR A 110 3.03 -8.91 53.89
CA THR A 110 2.34 -9.43 55.07
C THR A 110 1.69 -10.74 54.66
N GLY A 111 2.43 -11.84 54.85
CA GLY A 111 1.88 -13.18 54.86
C GLY A 111 1.10 -13.40 56.16
N ASP A 112 -0.11 -12.85 56.23
CA ASP A 112 -1.10 -13.25 57.24
C ASP A 112 -1.71 -14.60 56.84
N GLY A 113 -1.32 -15.64 57.57
CA GLY A 113 -1.78 -17.02 57.36
C GLY A 113 -1.79 -17.82 58.67
N LYS A 114 -2.51 -17.34 59.69
CA LYS A 114 -2.92 -18.17 60.84
C LYS A 114 -4.39 -18.55 60.68
N GLY A 115 -4.64 -19.79 60.27
CA GLY A 115 -5.93 -20.48 60.40
C GLY A 115 -5.65 -21.95 60.69
N GLY A 116 -5.87 -22.38 61.92
CA GLY A 116 -5.40 -23.66 62.44
C GLY A 116 -6.27 -24.87 62.14
N SER A 117 -5.75 -26.05 62.46
CA SER A 117 -6.54 -27.21 62.82
C SER A 117 -5.69 -28.16 63.66
N GLN A 118 -6.10 -28.28 64.92
CA GLN A 118 -5.65 -29.23 65.93
C GLN A 118 -5.83 -30.67 65.45
N TRP A 119 -4.85 -31.53 65.71
CA TRP A 119 -5.05 -32.97 65.90
C TRP A 119 -4.23 -33.40 67.10
N THR A 120 -4.91 -33.67 68.21
CA THR A 120 -4.38 -34.47 69.33
C THR A 120 -5.15 -35.78 69.40
N ARG A 121 -4.35 -36.83 69.64
CA ARG A 121 -4.62 -38.23 69.95
C ARG A 121 -5.91 -38.54 70.71
#